data_AF-A0AAN7S8W0-F1
#
_entry.id   AF-A0AAN7S8W0-F1
#
_cell.length_a   1.000
_cell.length_b   1.000
_cell.length_c   1.000
_cell.angle_alpha   90.00
_cell.angle_beta   90.00
_cell.angle_gamma   90.00
#
_symmetry.space_group_name_H-M   'P 1'
#
loop_
_entity.id
_entity.type
_entity.pdbx_description
1 polymer ?
#
loop_
_entity_poly.entity_id
_entity_poly.type
_entity_poly.pdbx_seq_one_letter_code
_entity_poly.pdbx_strand_id
1 'polypeptide(L)'
;MASKTLINSMLRDPSQIPDGVLANQVYQCTVNDCCYGPLVDCIKHAIGHEHEVLLREMLLEKNLSFIAEDQLRAKGYDKTPDFILEVPVAVEGHVIHWIESKASFGDESSHQAYLQDQFWSYWNRYISVIFPYR
;
A
#
# COMPACT_ATOMS: atom_id res chain seq x y z
N MET A 1 27.08 0.89 25.38
CA MET A 1 25.74 1.18 24.82
C MET A 1 25.38 0.05 23.86
N ALA A 2 24.14 -0.42 23.86
CA ALA A 2 23.67 -1.40 22.89
C ALA A 2 23.76 -0.81 21.47
N SER A 3 24.16 -1.60 20.49
CA SER A 3 24.20 -1.15 19.09
C SER A 3 22.78 -0.99 18.55
N LYS A 4 22.58 -0.07 17.60
CA LYS A 4 21.28 0.12 16.93
C LYS A 4 20.75 -1.17 16.32
N THR A 5 21.65 -2.01 15.80
CA THR A 5 21.33 -3.33 15.26
C THR A 5 20.77 -4.28 16.32
N LEU A 6 21.40 -4.31 17.50
CA LEU A 6 20.96 -5.14 18.62
C LEU A 6 19.59 -4.70 19.17
N ILE A 7 19.35 -3.38 19.22
CA ILE A 7 18.05 -2.82 19.62
C ILE A 7 16.98 -3.21 18.60
N ASN A 8 17.26 -3.08 17.31
CA ASN A 8 16.32 -3.48 16.26
C ASN A 8 16.00 -4.98 16.28
N SER A 9 16.97 -5.84 16.61
CA SER A 9 16.69 -7.28 16.77
C SER A 9 15.80 -7.55 17.98
N MET A 10 16.00 -6.86 19.11
CA MET A 10 15.16 -6.98 20.31
C MET A 10 13.74 -6.43 20.08
N LEU A 11 13.57 -5.39 19.26
CA LEU A 11 12.23 -4.90 18.89
C LEU A 11 11.49 -5.86 17.96
N ARG A 12 12.22 -6.56 17.08
CA ARG A 12 11.65 -7.60 16.20
C ARG A 12 11.31 -8.88 16.96
N ASP A 13 12.15 -9.25 17.92
CA ASP A 13 11.96 -10.40 18.80
C ASP A 13 12.09 -9.96 20.28
N PRO A 14 10.97 -9.57 20.92
CA PRO A 14 10.95 -9.14 22.31
C PRO A 14 11.45 -10.21 23.30
N SER A 15 11.51 -11.49 22.91
CA SER A 15 12.04 -12.56 23.76
C SER A 15 13.54 -12.43 24.03
N GLN A 16 14.26 -11.66 23.21
CA GLN A 16 15.69 -11.37 23.39
C GLN A 16 15.94 -10.29 24.46
N ILE A 17 14.90 -9.64 24.99
CA ILE A 17 15.03 -8.61 26.02
C ILE A 17 15.24 -9.30 27.38
N PRO A 18 16.36 -9.07 28.09
CA PRO A 18 16.66 -9.75 29.35
C PRO A 18 15.66 -9.45 30.48
N ASP A 19 15.08 -8.25 30.48
CA ASP A 19 14.03 -7.86 31.42
C ASP A 19 12.69 -8.39 30.94
N GLY A 20 12.16 -9.42 31.63
CA GLY A 20 10.89 -10.06 31.28
C GLY A 20 9.67 -9.14 31.36
N VAL A 21 9.69 -8.11 32.22
CA VAL A 21 8.60 -7.12 32.30
C VAL A 21 8.63 -6.24 31.06
N LEU A 22 9.81 -5.74 30.70
CA LEU A 22 10.01 -4.93 29.49
C LEU A 22 9.72 -5.74 28.22
N ALA A 23 10.17 -6.99 28.16
CA ALA A 23 9.88 -7.92 27.06
C ALA A 23 8.37 -8.05 26.82
N ASN A 24 7.61 -8.27 27.90
CA ASN A 24 6.15 -8.37 27.82
C ASN A 24 5.49 -7.05 27.42
N GLN A 25 5.96 -5.92 27.94
CA GLN A 25 5.43 -4.60 27.57
C GLN A 25 5.64 -4.30 26.08
N VAL A 26 6.86 -4.53 25.56
CA VAL A 26 7.16 -4.33 24.13
C VAL A 26 6.32 -5.26 23.27
N TYR A 27 6.19 -6.53 23.65
CA TYR A 27 5.31 -7.47 22.95
C TYR A 27 3.85 -6.98 22.92
N GLN A 28 3.31 -6.54 24.06
CA GLN A 28 1.95 -6.01 24.15
C GLN A 28 1.76 -4.75 23.29
N CYS A 29 2.75 -3.86 23.24
CA CYS A 29 2.71 -2.71 22.34
C CYS A 29 2.64 -3.16 20.87
N THR A 30 3.48 -4.10 20.45
CA THR A 30 3.51 -4.59 19.05
C THR A 30 2.21 -5.27 18.63
N VAL A 31 1.64 -6.14 19.47
CA VAL A 31 0.42 -6.89 19.11
C VAL A 31 -0.85 -6.05 19.18
N ASN A 32 -0.88 -5.03 20.05
CA ASN A 32 -2.04 -4.14 20.21
C ASN A 32 -1.91 -2.83 19.39
N ASP A 33 -0.81 -2.64 18.63
CA ASP A 33 -0.66 -1.49 17.75
C ASP A 33 -1.72 -1.55 16.64
N CYS A 34 -2.70 -0.65 16.74
CA CYS A 34 -3.82 -0.57 15.82
C CYS A 34 -3.49 0.14 14.49
N CYS A 35 -2.28 0.67 14.34
CA CYS A 35 -1.86 1.42 13.16
C CYS A 35 -0.76 0.71 12.38
N TYR A 36 0.27 0.22 13.07
CA TYR A 36 1.51 -0.34 12.47
C TYR A 36 1.89 -1.70 13.05
N GLY A 37 0.96 -2.34 13.77
CA GLY A 37 1.14 -3.69 14.28
C GLY A 37 1.12 -4.73 13.15
N PRO A 38 1.79 -5.89 13.33
CA PRO A 38 1.84 -6.94 12.30
C PRO A 38 0.46 -7.42 11.84
N LEU A 39 -0.53 -7.47 12.73
CA LEU A 39 -1.90 -7.86 12.39
C LEU A 39 -2.55 -6.84 11.44
N VAL A 40 -2.40 -5.55 11.74
CA VAL A 40 -2.96 -4.46 10.95
C VAL A 40 -2.29 -4.40 9.59
N ASP A 41 -0.97 -4.61 9.53
CA ASP A 41 -0.24 -4.70 8.27
C ASP A 41 -0.70 -5.89 7.41
N CYS A 42 -0.93 -7.06 8.02
CA CYS A 42 -1.50 -8.22 7.31
C CYS A 42 -2.90 -7.91 6.76
N ILE A 43 -3.75 -7.23 7.52
CA ILE A 43 -5.09 -6.82 7.07
C ILE A 43 -4.98 -5.83 5.90
N LYS A 44 -4.16 -4.79 6.03
CA LYS A 44 -3.91 -3.81 4.96
C LYS A 44 -3.42 -4.50 3.68
N HIS A 45 -2.50 -5.45 3.80
CA HIS A 45 -1.98 -6.18 2.65
C HIS A 45 -3.05 -7.06 1.99
N ALA A 46 -3.84 -7.79 2.78
CA ALA A 46 -4.93 -8.61 2.27
C ALA A 46 -5.99 -7.77 1.55
N ILE A 47 -6.36 -6.62 2.13
CA ILE A 47 -7.30 -5.68 1.53
C ILE A 47 -6.74 -5.08 0.23
N GLY A 48 -5.48 -4.62 0.25
CA GLY A 48 -4.81 -4.09 -0.93
C GLY A 48 -4.83 -5.09 -2.09
N HIS A 49 -4.48 -6.34 -1.82
CA HIS A 49 -4.54 -7.41 -2.81
C HIS A 49 -5.96 -7.67 -3.32
N GLU A 50 -6.98 -7.69 -2.45
CA GLU A 50 -8.38 -7.81 -2.89
C GLU A 50 -8.79 -6.68 -3.85
N HIS A 51 -8.34 -5.45 -3.57
CA HIS A 51 -8.64 -4.29 -4.40
C HIS A 51 -7.95 -4.32 -5.75
N GLU A 52 -6.71 -4.79 -5.81
CA GLU A 52 -6.00 -5.02 -7.07
C GLU A 52 -6.72 -6.06 -7.93
N VAL A 53 -7.25 -7.13 -7.31
CA VAL A 53 -8.04 -8.15 -8.02
C VAL A 53 -9.32 -7.54 -8.59
N LEU A 54 -10.07 -6.76 -7.82
CA LEU A 54 -11.28 -6.07 -8.28
C LEU A 54 -10.98 -5.07 -9.39
N LEU A 55 -9.92 -4.28 -9.25
CA LEU A 55 -9.48 -3.34 -10.28
C LEU A 55 -9.15 -4.05 -11.59
N ARG A 56 -8.43 -5.16 -11.52
CA ARG A 56 -8.14 -6.00 -12.68
C ARG A 56 -9.41 -6.49 -13.35
N GLU A 57 -10.40 -6.97 -12.58
CA GLU A 57 -11.69 -7.41 -13.11
C GLU A 57 -12.43 -6.26 -13.81
N MET A 58 -12.48 -5.07 -13.21
CA MET A 58 -13.08 -3.90 -13.86
C MET A 58 -12.38 -3.51 -15.16
N LEU A 59 -11.05 -3.55 -15.21
CA LEU A 59 -10.30 -3.26 -16.45
C LEU A 59 -10.66 -4.26 -17.56
N LEU A 60 -10.78 -5.54 -17.22
CA LEU A 60 -11.21 -6.59 -18.16
C LEU A 60 -12.66 -6.39 -18.62
N GLU A 61 -13.59 -6.09 -17.71
CA GLU A 61 -15.00 -5.81 -18.04
C GLU A 61 -15.15 -4.61 -18.98
N LYS A 62 -14.28 -3.60 -18.83
CA LYS A 62 -14.22 -2.42 -19.71
C LYS A 62 -13.46 -2.68 -21.01
N ASN A 63 -12.97 -3.90 -21.26
CA ASN A 63 -12.14 -4.27 -22.40
C ASN A 63 -10.89 -3.39 -22.55
N LEU A 64 -10.30 -2.97 -21.43
CA LEU A 64 -9.05 -2.22 -21.43
C LEU A 64 -7.88 -3.19 -21.43
N SER A 65 -6.93 -2.96 -22.34
CA SER A 65 -5.69 -3.75 -22.38
C SER A 65 -4.67 -3.17 -21.41
N PHE A 66 -4.05 -4.02 -20.59
CA PHE A 66 -3.12 -3.60 -19.56
C PHE A 66 -2.02 -4.64 -19.28
N ILE A 67 -0.92 -4.17 -18.68
CA ILE A 67 0.19 -4.96 -18.18
C ILE A 67 0.20 -4.81 -16.65
N ALA A 68 0.14 -5.93 -15.94
CA ALA A 68 0.14 -5.95 -14.47
C ALA A 68 1.57 -5.91 -13.88
N GLU A 69 1.66 -5.59 -12.59
CA GLU A 69 2.92 -5.41 -11.85
C GLU A 69 3.88 -6.61 -11.99
N ASP A 70 3.35 -7.83 -11.86
CA ASP A 70 4.10 -9.09 -11.94
C ASP A 70 4.82 -9.25 -13.29
N GLN A 71 4.15 -8.89 -14.38
CA GLN A 71 4.71 -8.88 -15.72
C GLN A 71 5.75 -7.78 -15.90
N LEU A 72 5.57 -6.61 -15.28
CA LEU A 72 6.57 -5.54 -15.30
C LEU A 72 7.83 -5.95 -14.52
N ARG A 73 7.65 -6.58 -13.36
CA ARG A 73 8.75 -7.12 -12.56
C ARG A 73 9.50 -8.21 -13.32
N ALA A 74 8.81 -9.11 -14.01
CA ALA A 74 9.41 -10.15 -14.85
C ALA A 74 10.21 -9.57 -16.04
N LYS A 75 9.80 -8.42 -16.56
CA LYS A 75 10.49 -7.67 -17.63
C LYS A 75 11.68 -6.84 -17.12
N GLY A 76 11.90 -6.77 -15.81
CA GLY A 76 13.03 -6.07 -15.19
C GLY A 76 12.85 -4.55 -15.07
N TYR A 77 11.61 -4.06 -14.99
CA TYR A 77 11.37 -2.63 -14.74
C TYR A 77 11.68 -2.26 -13.28
N ASP A 78 12.40 -1.15 -13.08
CA ASP A 78 12.72 -0.61 -11.74
C ASP A 78 11.50 0.03 -11.04
N LYS A 79 10.50 0.45 -11.82
CA LYS A 79 9.24 1.01 -11.33
C LYS A 79 8.11 0.19 -11.89
N THR A 80 7.30 -0.35 -11.00
CA THR A 80 6.22 -1.26 -11.32
C THR A 80 4.92 -0.70 -10.74
N PRO A 81 4.23 0.22 -11.45
CA PRO A 81 2.86 0.54 -11.06
C PRO A 81 2.01 -0.73 -11.13
N ASP A 82 0.92 -0.78 -10.37
CA ASP A 82 0.05 -1.95 -10.32
C ASP A 82 -0.45 -2.35 -11.72
N PHE A 83 -0.79 -1.36 -12.54
CA PHE A 83 -1.18 -1.57 -13.94
C PHE A 83 -0.64 -0.48 -14.88
N ILE A 84 -0.20 -0.88 -16.08
CA ILE A 84 0.03 0.01 -17.22
C ILE A 84 -1.01 -0.28 -18.29
N LEU A 85 -1.79 0.71 -18.69
CA LEU A 85 -2.72 0.60 -19.81
C LEU A 85 -1.93 0.62 -21.11
N GLU A 86 -2.07 -0.43 -21.94
CA GLU A 86 -1.40 -0.47 -23.24
C GLU A 86 -1.90 0.63 -24.18
N VAL A 87 -3.17 1.01 -24.04
CA VAL A 87 -3.78 2.16 -24.72
C VAL A 87 -4.22 3.16 -23.65
N PRO A 88 -3.64 4.39 -23.63
CA PRO A 88 -4.07 5.42 -22.70
C PRO A 88 -5.55 5.78 -22.86
N VAL A 89 -6.21 6.08 -21.75
CA VAL A 89 -7.64 6.45 -21.73
C VAL A 89 -7.83 7.88 -21.30
N ALA A 90 -8.82 8.57 -21.89
CA ALA A 90 -9.20 9.91 -21.48
C ALA A 90 -10.34 9.87 -20.46
N VAL A 91 -10.13 10.39 -19.25
CA VAL A 91 -11.14 10.50 -18.20
C VAL A 91 -11.17 11.95 -17.72
N GLU A 92 -12.34 12.59 -17.82
CA GLU A 92 -12.54 13.99 -17.39
C GLU A 92 -11.49 14.98 -17.95
N GLY A 93 -11.08 14.78 -19.20
CA GLY A 93 -10.08 15.63 -19.87
C GLY A 93 -8.62 15.28 -19.58
N HIS A 94 -8.36 14.23 -18.80
CA HIS A 94 -7.01 13.77 -18.45
C HIS A 94 -6.69 12.45 -19.16
N VAL A 95 -5.47 12.33 -19.69
CA VAL A 95 -4.97 11.09 -20.29
C VAL A 95 -4.28 10.25 -19.23
N ILE A 96 -4.76 9.03 -19.04
CA ILE A 96 -4.25 8.09 -18.04
C ILE A 96 -3.59 6.92 -18.75
N HIS A 97 -2.39 6.56 -18.28
CA HIS A 97 -1.58 5.49 -18.89
C HIS A 97 -1.08 4.46 -17.86
N TRP A 98 -0.95 4.81 -16.59
CA TRP A 98 -0.68 3.86 -15.52
C TRP A 98 -1.74 4.00 -14.40
N ILE A 99 -1.85 3.00 -13.56
CA ILE A 99 -2.76 2.98 -12.41
C ILE A 99 -1.96 2.45 -11.23
N GLU A 100 -2.06 3.18 -10.12
CA GLU A 100 -1.51 2.81 -8.82
C GLU A 100 -2.71 2.72 -7.86
N SER A 101 -3.02 1.51 -7.44
CA SER A 101 -4.05 1.25 -6.47
C SER A 101 -3.50 1.51 -5.07
N LYS A 102 -4.30 2.17 -4.23
CA LYS A 102 -3.97 2.35 -2.82
C LYS A 102 -5.23 2.08 -2.01
N ALA A 103 -5.25 0.95 -1.33
CA ALA A 103 -6.28 0.65 -0.33
C ALA A 103 -5.76 1.03 1.07
N SER A 104 -5.67 2.34 1.34
CA SER A 104 -5.24 2.84 2.65
C SER A 104 -6.42 3.16 3.54
N PHE A 105 -6.38 2.67 4.79
CA PHE A 105 -7.31 2.99 5.86
C PHE A 105 -6.98 4.39 6.43
N GLY A 106 -7.97 5.28 6.50
CA GLY A 106 -7.84 6.63 7.06
C GLY A 106 -9.20 7.32 7.10
N ASP A 107 -9.42 8.23 8.05
CA ASP A 107 -10.65 9.03 8.09
C ASP A 107 -10.73 9.94 6.84
N GLU A 108 -11.94 10.38 6.51
CA GLU A 108 -12.23 11.26 5.35
C GLU A 108 -11.31 12.50 5.30
N SER A 109 -10.85 13.01 6.46
CA SER A 109 -9.96 14.17 6.55
C SER A 109 -8.51 13.85 6.20
N SER A 110 -7.98 12.73 6.69
CA SER A 110 -6.67 12.19 6.29
C SER A 110 -6.68 11.85 4.80
N HIS A 111 -7.82 11.38 4.29
CA HIS A 111 -8.04 11.09 2.88
C HIS A 111 -7.96 12.34 1.99
N GLN A 112 -8.62 13.44 2.39
CA GLN A 112 -8.56 14.72 1.66
C GLN A 112 -7.16 15.35 1.71
N ALA A 113 -6.46 15.30 2.84
CA ALA A 113 -5.09 15.80 2.95
C ALA A 113 -4.11 14.97 2.09
N TYR A 114 -4.28 13.64 2.03
CA TYR A 114 -3.45 12.76 1.20
C TYR A 114 -3.70 12.99 -0.30
N LEU A 115 -4.96 13.24 -0.68
CA LEU A 115 -5.34 13.66 -2.03
C LEU A 115 -4.66 14.99 -2.39
N GLN A 116 -4.66 15.97 -1.49
CA GLN A 116 -4.14 17.31 -1.79
C GLN A 116 -2.61 17.38 -1.86
N ASP A 117 -1.89 16.73 -0.94
CA ASP A 117 -0.43 16.84 -0.88
C ASP A 117 0.30 15.88 -1.83
N GLN A 118 -0.32 14.76 -2.23
CA GLN A 118 0.33 13.75 -3.07
C GLN A 118 -0.18 13.74 -4.52
N PHE A 119 -1.38 14.23 -4.86
CA PHE A 119 -1.85 14.22 -6.27
C PHE A 119 -1.27 15.35 -7.12
N TRP A 120 -1.16 16.57 -6.56
CA TRP A 120 -0.81 17.75 -7.37
C TRP A 120 0.62 17.73 -7.91
N SER A 121 1.56 17.08 -7.22
CA SER A 121 2.94 16.93 -7.73
C SER A 121 3.08 15.90 -8.87
N TYR A 122 2.01 15.15 -9.18
CA TYR A 122 2.02 13.99 -10.09
C TYR A 122 0.94 14.08 -11.21
N TRP A 123 0.47 15.29 -11.48
CA TRP A 123 -0.68 15.71 -12.31
C TRP A 123 -0.77 15.17 -13.75
N ASN A 124 0.20 14.43 -14.27
CA ASN A 124 0.23 13.95 -15.66
C ASN A 124 0.02 12.43 -15.83
N ARG A 125 -0.39 11.68 -14.79
CA ARG A 125 -0.16 10.24 -14.88
C ARG A 125 -1.13 9.27 -14.18
N TYR A 126 -1.95 9.62 -13.18
CA TYR A 126 -2.56 8.59 -12.29
C TYR A 126 -4.11 8.57 -12.25
N ILE A 127 -4.70 7.38 -12.17
CA ILE A 127 -5.97 7.16 -11.44
C ILE A 127 -5.62 6.42 -10.15
N SER A 128 -6.05 6.95 -9.00
CA SER A 128 -6.22 6.15 -7.78
C SER A 128 -7.69 5.83 -7.67
N VAL A 129 -8.05 4.55 -7.76
CA VAL A 129 -9.42 4.12 -7.47
C VAL A 129 -9.50 3.92 -5.97
N ILE A 130 -10.23 4.80 -5.30
CA ILE A 130 -10.48 4.72 -3.87
C ILE A 130 -11.84 4.04 -3.70
N PHE A 131 -11.82 2.91 -3.01
CA PHE A 131 -13.04 2.24 -2.57
C PHE A 131 -13.30 2.62 -1.11
N PRO A 132 -14.41 3.30 -0.80
CA PRO A 132 -14.80 3.53 0.58
C PRO A 132 -15.27 2.21 1.20
N TYR A 133 -14.59 1.74 2.25
CA TYR A 133 -15.14 0.69 3.11
C TYR A 133 -16.29 1.28 3.94
N ARG A 134 -17.45 0.61 3.89
CA ARG A 134 -18.54 0.76 4.87
C ARG A 134 -18.46 -0.36 5.90
#